data_AF-A0A7X2LHK5-F1
#
_entry.id   AF-A0A7X2LHK5-F1
#
_cell.length_a   1.000
_cell.length_b   1.000
_cell.length_c   1.000
_cell.angle_alpha   90.00
_cell.angle_beta   90.00
_cell.angle_gamma   90.00
#
_symmetry.space_group_name_H-M   'P 1'
#
loop_
_entity.id
_entity.type
_entity.pdbx_description
1 polymer ?
#
loop_
_entity_poly.entity_id
_entity_poly.type
_entity_poly.pdbx_seq_one_letter_code
_entity_poly.pdbx_strand_id
1 'polypeptide(L)'
;MLLVSPSSTGSAHAQPEARSCTFQMPVFKPGTRVLRAGREETVSHVVLRRREMMVYLIGHEEPVKPERLSLTPTWFTTTRRPETLSWYL
;
A
#
# COMPACT_ATOMS: atom_id res chain seq x y z
N MET A 1 -35.29 19.39 50.14
CA MET A 1 -34.30 18.55 49.46
C MET A 1 -34.83 18.19 48.09
N LEU A 2 -34.24 18.76 47.03
CA LEU A 2 -34.42 18.35 45.64
C LEU A 2 -33.14 18.79 44.93
N LEU A 3 -32.26 17.84 44.63
CA LEU A 3 -30.93 18.07 44.07
C LEU A 3 -31.10 18.28 42.56
N VAL A 4 -30.82 19.48 42.05
CA VAL A 4 -30.69 19.70 40.61
C VAL A 4 -29.31 19.21 40.19
N SER A 5 -29.27 18.15 39.40
CA SER A 5 -28.04 17.68 38.78
C SER A 5 -27.72 18.59 37.59
N PRO A 6 -26.54 19.25 37.54
CA PRO A 6 -26.13 19.94 36.32
C PRO A 6 -25.84 18.91 35.23
N SER A 7 -26.39 19.18 34.05
CA SER A 7 -26.14 18.49 32.80
C SER A 7 -24.65 18.52 32.45
N SER A 8 -23.97 17.39 32.69
CA SER A 8 -22.68 17.11 32.08
C SER A 8 -22.92 16.71 30.63
N THR A 9 -23.11 17.68 29.75
CA THR A 9 -22.89 17.51 28.31
C THR A 9 -21.39 17.37 28.11
N GLY A 10 -20.84 16.22 28.51
CA GLY A 10 -19.50 15.82 28.18
C GLY A 10 -19.46 15.52 26.70
N SER A 11 -19.21 16.53 25.90
CA SER A 11 -18.74 16.38 24.52
C SER A 11 -17.54 15.46 24.59
N ALA A 12 -17.74 14.18 24.29
CA ALA A 12 -16.66 13.25 24.04
C ALA A 12 -15.92 13.82 22.83
N HIS A 13 -14.88 14.62 23.11
CA HIS A 13 -13.83 14.88 22.15
C HIS A 13 -13.29 13.50 21.78
N ALA A 14 -13.79 12.94 20.69
CA ALA A 14 -13.20 11.80 20.04
C ALA A 14 -11.74 12.16 19.84
N GLN A 15 -10.85 11.55 20.64
CA GLN A 15 -9.43 11.62 20.35
C GLN A 15 -9.28 11.18 18.90
N PRO A 16 -8.57 11.95 18.05
CA PRO A 16 -8.33 11.50 16.69
C PRO A 16 -7.63 10.16 16.82
N GLU A 17 -8.31 9.08 16.42
CA GLU A 17 -7.75 7.74 16.47
C GLU A 17 -6.37 7.81 15.81
N ALA A 18 -5.32 7.48 16.59
CA ALA A 18 -3.96 7.53 16.11
C ALA A 18 -3.88 6.62 14.88
N ARG A 19 -3.86 7.22 13.68
CA ARG A 19 -3.81 6.47 12.43
C ARG A 19 -2.59 5.55 12.51
N SER A 20 -2.78 4.26 12.26
CA SER A 20 -1.66 3.32 12.16
C SER A 20 -0.63 3.90 11.18
N CYS A 21 0.61 4.04 11.64
CA CYS A 21 1.71 4.51 10.80
C CYS A 21 2.26 3.41 9.88
N THR A 22 1.65 2.23 9.86
CA THR A 22 2.02 1.10 9.01
C THR A 22 0.83 0.54 8.25
N PHE A 23 1.09 0.08 7.02
CA PHE A 23 0.09 -0.50 6.14
C PHE A 23 0.74 -1.52 5.20
N GLN A 24 -0.05 -2.45 4.67
CA GLN A 24 0.41 -3.40 3.67
C GLN A 24 -0.08 -3.00 2.28
N MET A 25 0.75 -3.18 1.26
CA MET A 25 0.38 -2.92 -0.12
C MET A 25 1.12 -3.87 -1.08
N PRO A 26 0.47 -4.41 -2.13
CA PRO A 26 1.17 -5.12 -3.19
C PRO A 26 2.12 -4.17 -3.94
N VAL A 27 3.32 -4.63 -4.23
CA VAL A 27 4.35 -3.83 -4.92
C VAL A 27 4.88 -4.60 -6.11
N PHE A 28 4.57 -4.10 -7.30
CA PHE A 28 5.14 -4.60 -8.55
C PHE A 28 6.41 -3.83 -8.86
N LYS A 29 7.52 -4.55 -9.00
CA LYS A 29 8.82 -4.02 -9.45
C LYS A 29 9.56 -5.12 -10.23
N PRO A 30 10.51 -4.77 -11.11
CA PRO A 30 11.35 -5.75 -11.79
C PRO A 30 11.93 -6.78 -10.81
N GLY A 31 11.85 -8.07 -11.18
CA GLY A 31 12.34 -9.19 -10.38
C GLY A 31 11.37 -9.70 -9.30
N THR A 32 10.23 -9.05 -9.06
CA THR A 32 9.22 -9.56 -8.12
C THR A 32 8.59 -10.86 -8.66
N ARG A 33 8.53 -11.90 -7.83
CA ARG A 33 7.78 -13.13 -8.11
C ARG A 33 6.30 -12.92 -7.84
N VAL A 34 5.46 -13.35 -8.78
CA VAL A 34 4.00 -13.24 -8.72
C VAL A 34 3.37 -14.57 -9.13
N LEU A 35 2.12 -14.79 -8.71
CA LEU A 35 1.31 -15.91 -9.16
C LEU A 35 0.28 -15.42 -10.18
N ARG A 36 0.18 -16.12 -11.31
CA ARG A 36 -0.81 -15.93 -12.35
C ARG A 36 -1.49 -17.26 -12.63
N ALA A 37 -2.78 -17.37 -12.31
CA ALA A 37 -3.55 -18.61 -12.51
C ALA A 37 -2.84 -19.87 -11.94
N GLY A 38 -2.23 -19.74 -10.76
CA GLY A 38 -1.51 -20.84 -10.08
C GLY A 38 -0.08 -21.10 -10.59
N ARG A 39 0.36 -20.43 -11.65
CA ARG A 39 1.73 -20.48 -12.14
C ARG A 39 2.56 -19.33 -11.59
N GLU A 40 3.78 -19.63 -11.20
CA GLU A 40 4.73 -18.62 -10.79
C GLU A 40 5.35 -17.93 -12.01
N GLU A 41 5.38 -16.61 -11.97
CA GLU A 41 5.89 -15.73 -13.00
C GLU A 41 6.79 -14.66 -12.36
N THR A 42 7.63 -14.02 -13.16
CA THR A 42 8.51 -12.94 -12.70
C THR A 42 8.19 -11.65 -13.43
N VAL A 43 8.08 -10.55 -12.68
CA VAL A 43 7.88 -9.21 -13.25
C VAL A 43 9.14 -8.77 -13.98
N SER A 44 8.99 -8.44 -15.27
CA SER A 44 10.03 -7.79 -16.07
C SER A 44 10.06 -6.29 -15.76
N HIS A 45 8.95 -5.61 -16.00
CA HIS A 45 8.81 -4.17 -15.76
C HIS A 45 7.34 -3.79 -15.59
N VAL A 46 7.11 -2.55 -15.14
CA VAL A 46 5.78 -2.01 -14.88
C VAL A 46 5.63 -0.70 -15.64
N VAL A 47 4.50 -0.53 -16.31
CA VAL A 47 4.16 0.70 -17.04
C VAL A 47 2.91 1.31 -16.44
N LEU A 48 2.97 2.62 -16.18
CA LEU A 48 1.81 3.44 -15.83
C LEU A 48 1.41 4.26 -17.06
N ARG A 49 0.21 4.05 -17.59
CA ARG A 49 -0.29 4.78 -18.76
C ARG A 49 -1.79 5.03 -18.61
N ARG A 50 -2.24 6.27 -18.89
CA ARG A 50 -3.67 6.65 -18.87
C ARG A 50 -4.39 6.27 -17.56
N ARG A 51 -3.71 6.42 -16.41
CA ARG A 51 -4.20 6.02 -15.08
C ARG A 51 -4.39 4.52 -14.88
N GLU A 52 -3.88 3.70 -15.80
CA GLU A 52 -3.82 2.24 -15.66
C GLU A 52 -2.39 1.78 -15.39
N MET A 53 -2.26 0.72 -14.60
CA MET A 53 -1.02 0.02 -14.35
C MET A 53 -1.01 -1.28 -15.14
N MET A 54 0.07 -1.50 -15.88
CA MET A 54 0.29 -2.69 -16.69
C MET A 54 1.58 -3.38 -16.24
N VAL A 55 1.49 -4.67 -15.94
CA VAL A 55 2.62 -5.47 -15.45
C VAL A 55 3.08 -6.40 -16.56
N TYR A 56 4.33 -6.24 -16.98
CA TYR A 56 4.95 -7.13 -17.96
C TYR A 56 5.68 -8.25 -17.24
N LEU A 57 5.47 -9.48 -17.69
CA LEU A 57 6.10 -10.67 -17.14
C LEU A 57 7.23 -11.13 -18.08
N ILE A 58 8.28 -11.73 -17.52
CA ILE A 58 9.39 -12.25 -18.32
C ILE A 58 8.88 -13.33 -19.28
N GLY A 59 9.16 -13.17 -20.57
CA GLY A 59 8.77 -14.13 -21.61
C GLY A 59 7.31 -14.02 -22.10
N HIS A 60 6.56 -13.00 -21.67
CA HIS A 60 5.21 -12.72 -22.16
C HIS A 60 5.20 -11.40 -22.94
N GLU A 61 4.61 -11.39 -24.14
CA GLU A 61 4.50 -10.18 -24.97
C GLU A 61 3.42 -9.23 -24.47
N GLU A 62 2.28 -9.79 -24.04
CA GLU A 62 1.14 -9.00 -23.56
C GLU A 62 1.28 -8.62 -22.08
N PRO A 63 0.97 -7.36 -21.73
CA PRO A 63 0.93 -6.96 -20.34
C PRO A 63 -0.28 -7.56 -19.61
N VAL A 64 -0.10 -7.80 -18.32
CA VAL A 64 -1.13 -8.33 -17.44
C VAL A 64 -1.63 -7.23 -16.52
N LYS A 65 -2.95 -7.14 -16.36
CA LYS A 65 -3.57 -6.27 -15.36
C LYS A 65 -3.23 -6.75 -13.94
N PRO A 66 -2.89 -5.86 -13.01
CA PRO A 66 -2.39 -6.23 -11.69
C PRO A 66 -3.42 -7.02 -10.86
N GLU A 67 -4.73 -6.83 -11.08
CA GLU A 67 -5.78 -7.56 -10.38
C GLU A 67 -5.82 -9.05 -10.75
N ARG A 68 -5.12 -9.45 -11.83
CA ARG A 68 -4.97 -10.85 -12.25
C ARG A 68 -3.71 -11.52 -11.68
N LEU A 69 -2.94 -10.80 -10.87
CA LEU A 69 -1.70 -11.27 -10.28
C LEU A 69 -1.83 -11.27 -8.76
N SER A 70 -1.32 -12.32 -8.13
CA SER A 70 -1.22 -12.43 -6.68
C SER A 70 0.24 -12.38 -6.24
N LEU A 71 0.52 -11.65 -5.16
CA LEU A 71 1.83 -11.64 -4.51
C LEU A 71 1.68 -11.36 -3.01
N THR A 72 2.71 -11.68 -2.24
CA THR A 72 2.78 -11.29 -0.84
C THR A 72 2.84 -9.76 -0.71
N PRO A 73 1.92 -9.12 0.03
CA PRO A 73 1.96 -7.69 0.27
C PRO A 73 3.23 -7.25 1.00
N THR A 74 3.73 -6.07 0.69
CA THR A 74 4.88 -5.45 1.35
C THR A 74 4.40 -4.51 2.45
N TRP A 75 5.10 -4.50 3.60
CA TRP A 75 4.86 -3.53 4.66
C TRP A 75 5.47 -2.17 4.32
N PHE A 76 4.65 -1.13 4.48
CA PHE A 76 5.02 0.27 4.36
C PHE A 76 4.79 0.99 5.67
N THR A 77 5.46 2.13 5.81
CA THR A 77 5.22 3.06 6.90
C THR A 77 5.04 4.46 6.35
N THR A 78 4.15 5.25 6.98
CA THR A 78 3.99 6.68 6.71
C THR A 78 5.06 7.52 7.40
N THR A 79 5.85 6.92 8.30
CA THR A 79 6.96 7.60 8.95
C THR A 79 8.06 7.86 7.93
N ARG A 80 8.39 9.14 7.71
CA ARG A 80 9.50 9.54 6.85
C ARG A 80 10.79 8.90 7.35
N ARG A 81 11.41 8.06 6.53
CA ARG A 81 12.78 7.60 6.78
C ARG A 81 13.74 8.71 6.32
N PRO A 82 14.71 9.13 7.14
CA PRO A 82 15.76 10.00 6.66
C PRO A 82 16.52 9.25 5.56
N GLU A 83 16.39 9.69 4.31
CA GLU A 83 17.19 9.18 3.21
C GLU A 83 18.58 9.78 3.35
N THR A 84 19.60 8.93 3.52
CA THR A 84 20.97 9.37 3.32
C THR A 84 21.11 9.68 1.83
N LEU A 85 21.13 10.97 1.48
CA LEU A 85 21.29 11.42 0.10
C LEU A 85 22.69 11.01 -0.38
N SER A 86 22.87 9.80 -0.91
CA SER A 86 24.11 9.36 -1.55
C SER A 86 24.09 9.83 -3.00
N TRP A 87 24.48 11.08 -3.22
CA TRP A 87 24.54 11.73 -4.54
C TRP A 87 25.76 11.32 -5.38
N TYR A 88 26.31 10.12 -5.21
CA TYR A 88 27.53 9.78 -5.93
C TYR A 88 27.30 9.55 -7.43
N LEU A 89 28.01 10.41 -8.17
CA LEU A 89 28.25 10.53 -9.61
C LEU A 89 28.76 9.24 -10.25
#